data_AF-A0AA40IW06-F1
#
_entry.id   AF-A0AA40IW06-F1
#
_cell.length_a   1.000
_cell.length_b   1.000
_cell.length_c   1.000
_cell.angle_alpha   90.00
_cell.angle_beta   90.00
_cell.angle_gamma   90.00
#
_symmetry.space_group_name_H-M   'P 1'
#
loop_
_entity.id
_entity.type
_entity.pdbx_description
1 polymer ?
#
loop_
_entity_poly.entity_id
_entity_poly.type
_entity_poly.pdbx_seq_one_letter_code
_entity_poly.pdbx_strand_id
1 'polypeptide(L)'
;MNFKKLTNSQKAELYKKNYSTWKQTGLDNYSYFLIFKGFIESYKLKNISGNALKLYIYLGMYSKNNTGEIWHSTYTIAKYFNKSERTIRTWSKELEDMYLIKKMQLEFNGVSHTYLQPYDLGTTRNTYRET
;
A
#
# COMPACT_ATOMS: atom_id res chain seq x y z
N MET A 1 -8.64 -34.53 -9.18
CA MET A 1 -7.31 -34.47 -9.82
C MET A 1 -6.25 -34.65 -8.73
N ASN A 2 -5.25 -35.53 -8.90
CA ASN A 2 -4.21 -35.73 -7.88
C ASN A 2 -3.03 -34.77 -8.14
N PHE A 3 -2.90 -33.72 -7.32
CA PHE A 3 -1.88 -32.68 -7.48
C PHE A 3 -0.44 -33.24 -7.50
N LYS A 4 -0.17 -34.32 -6.75
CA LYS A 4 1.16 -34.94 -6.70
C LYS A 4 1.57 -35.59 -8.03
N LYS A 5 0.59 -35.95 -8.86
CA LYS A 5 0.82 -36.59 -10.18
C LYS A 5 0.97 -35.58 -11.33
N LEU A 6 0.83 -34.28 -11.06
CA LEU A 6 0.94 -33.25 -12.09
C LEU A 6 2.41 -32.91 -12.42
N THR A 7 2.65 -32.58 -13.68
CA THR A 7 3.93 -32.00 -14.12
C THR A 7 4.11 -30.59 -13.53
N ASN A 8 5.35 -30.09 -13.52
CA ASN A 8 5.62 -28.73 -13.03
C ASN A 8 4.91 -27.66 -13.87
N SER A 9 4.74 -27.86 -15.17
CA SER A 9 3.97 -26.96 -16.05
C SER A 9 2.50 -26.92 -15.63
N GLN A 10 1.87 -28.08 -15.41
CA GLN A 10 0.49 -28.16 -14.93
C GLN A 10 0.31 -27.51 -13.55
N LYS A 11 1.28 -27.69 -12.64
CA LYS A 11 1.27 -27.02 -11.33
C LYS A 11 1.41 -25.51 -11.47
N ALA A 12 2.27 -25.03 -12.36
CA ALA A 12 2.45 -23.60 -12.62
C ALA A 12 1.15 -22.96 -13.13
N GLU A 13 0.44 -23.61 -14.07
CA GLU A 13 -0.85 -23.13 -14.55
C GLU A 13 -1.91 -23.10 -13.45
N LEU A 14 -1.93 -24.08 -12.55
CA LEU A 14 -2.80 -24.06 -11.38
C LEU A 14 -2.47 -22.89 -10.44
N TYR A 15 -1.20 -22.61 -10.16
CA TYR A 15 -0.81 -21.47 -9.33
C TYR A 15 -1.21 -20.14 -9.96
N LYS A 16 -1.01 -19.97 -11.28
CA LYS A 16 -1.46 -18.77 -12.02
C LYS A 16 -2.97 -18.60 -11.93
N LYS A 17 -3.73 -19.69 -12.14
CA LYS A 17 -5.19 -19.68 -12.04
C LYS A 17 -5.66 -19.33 -10.64
N ASN A 18 -5.09 -19.95 -9.62
CA ASN A 18 -5.41 -19.69 -8.22
C ASN A 18 -5.18 -18.22 -7.86
N TYR A 19 -4.03 -17.66 -8.25
CA TYR A 19 -3.73 -16.25 -8.01
C TYR A 19 -4.69 -15.32 -8.75
N SER A 20 -5.00 -15.61 -10.02
CA SER A 20 -5.96 -14.83 -10.81
C SER A 20 -7.35 -14.81 -10.16
N THR A 21 -7.86 -15.97 -9.75
CA THR A 21 -9.14 -16.07 -9.04
C THR A 21 -9.10 -15.31 -7.71
N TRP A 22 -8.08 -15.52 -6.89
CA TRP A 22 -7.91 -14.81 -5.62
C TRP A 22 -7.89 -13.29 -5.81
N LYS A 23 -7.13 -12.79 -6.79
CA LYS A 23 -7.04 -11.35 -7.10
C LYS A 23 -8.39 -10.78 -7.50
N GLN A 24 -9.10 -11.44 -8.43
CA GLN A 24 -10.40 -10.97 -8.89
C GLN A 24 -11.41 -10.93 -7.73
N THR A 25 -11.49 -12.00 -6.94
CA THR A 25 -12.35 -12.06 -5.74
C THR A 25 -12.00 -10.94 -4.74
N GLY A 26 -10.71 -10.67 -4.54
CA GLY A 26 -10.21 -9.58 -3.70
C GLY A 26 -10.68 -8.21 -4.17
N LEU A 27 -10.50 -7.91 -5.46
CA LEU A 27 -10.89 -6.62 -6.05
C LEU A 27 -12.40 -6.40 -6.02
N ASP A 28 -13.19 -7.46 -6.20
CA ASP A 28 -14.65 -7.36 -6.27
C ASP A 28 -15.31 -7.23 -4.88
N ASN A 29 -14.70 -7.81 -3.84
CA ASN A 29 -15.40 -8.01 -2.56
C ASN A 29 -14.69 -7.41 -1.33
N TYR A 30 -13.45 -6.94 -1.45
CA TYR A 30 -12.64 -6.52 -0.30
C TYR A 30 -11.93 -5.18 -0.54
N SER A 31 -11.66 -4.47 0.55
CA SER A 31 -10.77 -3.30 0.51
C SER A 31 -9.33 -3.72 0.21
N TYR A 32 -8.62 -2.90 -0.56
CA TYR A 32 -7.25 -3.17 -0.97
C TYR A 32 -6.44 -1.89 -1.00
N PHE A 33 -5.12 -2.04 -0.95
CA PHE A 33 -4.17 -0.95 -1.11
C PHE A 33 -3.22 -1.23 -2.27
N LEU A 34 -3.25 -0.36 -3.29
CA LEU A 34 -2.41 -0.52 -4.48
C LEU A 34 -1.03 0.11 -4.26
N ILE A 35 0.01 -0.69 -4.49
CA ILE A 35 1.39 -0.21 -4.61
C ILE A 35 1.85 -0.41 -6.05
N PHE A 36 2.15 0.68 -6.75
CA PHE A 36 2.52 0.67 -8.16
C PHE A 36 4.02 0.46 -8.34
N LYS A 37 4.41 0.00 -9.54
CA LYS A 37 5.81 -0.34 -9.88
C LYS A 37 6.75 0.86 -9.70
N GLY A 38 6.27 2.08 -9.93
CA GLY A 38 7.04 3.29 -9.68
C GLY A 38 7.50 3.45 -8.23
N PHE A 39 6.89 2.77 -7.25
CA PHE A 39 7.41 2.71 -5.88
C PHE A 39 8.82 2.07 -5.80
N ILE A 40 9.11 1.13 -6.70
CA ILE A 40 10.45 0.53 -6.86
C ILE A 40 11.32 1.40 -7.78
N GLU A 41 10.79 1.84 -8.92
CA GLU A 41 11.55 2.60 -9.93
C GLU A 41 12.05 3.95 -9.39
N SER A 42 11.28 4.58 -8.49
CA SER A 42 11.67 5.80 -7.77
C SER A 42 12.49 5.55 -6.49
N TYR A 43 12.96 4.31 -6.28
CA TYR A 43 13.74 3.87 -5.10
C TYR A 43 13.06 4.08 -3.74
N LYS A 44 11.76 4.38 -3.69
CA LYS A 44 11.02 4.56 -2.42
C LYS A 44 11.08 3.31 -1.57
N LEU A 45 10.89 2.12 -2.15
CA LEU A 45 11.01 0.85 -1.40
C LEU A 45 12.39 0.64 -0.79
N LYS A 46 13.45 1.07 -1.49
CA LYS A 46 14.82 0.91 -1.03
C LYS A 46 15.14 1.85 0.13
N ASN A 47 14.58 3.05 0.13
CA ASN A 47 14.96 4.13 1.03
C ASN A 47 14.05 4.25 2.25
N ILE A 48 12.83 3.74 2.17
CA ILE A 48 11.88 3.73 3.30
C ILE A 48 12.36 2.76 4.39
N SER A 49 12.25 3.18 5.65
CA SER A 49 12.49 2.31 6.80
C SER A 49 11.43 1.21 6.87
N GLY A 50 11.82 0.03 7.33
CA GLY A 50 10.88 -1.10 7.43
C GLY A 50 9.67 -0.81 8.32
N ASN A 51 9.80 0.10 9.30
CA ASN A 51 8.68 0.47 10.16
C ASN A 51 7.78 1.54 9.52
N ALA A 52 8.34 2.53 8.81
CA ALA A 52 7.54 3.46 8.02
C ALA A 52 6.78 2.72 6.90
N LEU A 53 7.37 1.71 6.28
CA LEU A 53 6.69 0.86 5.29
C LEU A 53 5.50 0.10 5.90
N LYS A 54 5.65 -0.47 7.11
CA LYS A 54 4.53 -1.09 7.83
C LYS A 54 3.41 -0.09 8.10
N LEU A 55 3.75 1.13 8.51
CA LEU A 55 2.76 2.19 8.70
C LEU A 55 2.09 2.57 7.38
N TYR A 56 2.84 2.67 6.29
CA TYR A 56 2.30 3.02 4.98
C TYR A 56 1.28 1.98 4.50
N ILE A 57 1.59 0.69 4.62
CA ILE A 57 0.68 -0.40 4.28
C ILE A 57 -0.57 -0.35 5.19
N TYR A 58 -0.39 -0.12 6.50
CA TYR A 58 -1.52 0.03 7.42
C TYR A 58 -2.45 1.18 6.99
N LEU A 59 -1.90 2.36 6.74
CA LEU A 59 -2.66 3.52 6.29
C LEU A 59 -3.40 3.22 4.98
N GLY A 60 -2.72 2.56 4.04
CA GLY A 60 -3.30 2.07 2.80
C GLY A 60 -4.55 1.22 3.00
N MET A 61 -4.47 0.21 3.88
CA MET A 61 -5.56 -0.73 4.14
C MET A 61 -6.78 -0.08 4.83
N TYR A 62 -6.57 1.00 5.59
CA TYR A 62 -7.63 1.76 6.24
C TYR A 62 -8.07 3.01 5.47
N SER A 63 -7.51 3.24 4.28
CA SER A 63 -7.86 4.37 3.44
C SER A 63 -9.14 4.12 2.65
N LYS A 64 -9.92 5.18 2.42
CA LYS A 64 -11.04 5.12 1.47
C LYS A 64 -10.50 4.95 0.05
N ASN A 65 -10.96 3.91 -0.66
CA ASN A 65 -10.49 3.57 -2.02
C ASN A 65 -10.46 4.76 -2.99
N ASN A 66 -11.45 5.66 -2.92
CA ASN A 66 -11.60 6.75 -3.89
C ASN A 66 -10.88 8.05 -3.48
N THR A 67 -10.60 8.26 -2.19
CA THR A 67 -10.07 9.55 -1.69
C THR A 67 -8.71 9.42 -1.01
N GLY A 68 -8.27 8.21 -0.67
CA GLY A 68 -7.03 7.97 0.05
C GLY A 68 -7.02 8.55 1.48
N GLU A 69 -8.18 8.91 2.03
CA GLU A 69 -8.31 9.54 3.35
C GLU A 69 -8.40 8.48 4.47
N ILE A 70 -7.68 8.73 5.56
CA ILE A 70 -7.67 7.94 6.80
C ILE A 70 -8.01 8.83 8.00
N TRP A 71 -8.90 8.35 8.87
CA TRP A 71 -9.43 9.06 10.05
C TRP A 71 -8.87 8.52 11.39
N HIS A 72 -7.83 7.68 11.32
CA HIS A 72 -7.21 7.09 12.50
C HIS A 72 -6.27 8.08 13.18
N SER A 73 -6.50 8.35 14.47
CA SER A 73 -5.61 9.16 15.29
C SER A 73 -4.26 8.47 15.51
N THR A 74 -3.24 9.26 15.85
CA THR A 74 -1.92 8.73 16.22
C THR A 74 -2.01 7.72 17.37
N TYR A 75 -2.91 7.95 18.33
CA TYR A 75 -3.19 7.04 19.44
C TYR A 75 -3.70 5.67 18.95
N THR A 76 -4.69 5.65 18.06
CA THR A 76 -5.24 4.40 17.49
C THR A 76 -4.16 3.59 16.78
N ILE A 77 -3.31 4.26 16.00
CA ILE A 77 -2.20 3.64 15.28
C ILE A 77 -1.15 3.10 16.27
N ALA A 78 -0.83 3.89 17.31
CA ALA A 78 0.12 3.50 18.35
C ALA A 78 -0.33 2.24 19.10
N LYS A 79 -1.63 2.16 19.43
CA LYS A 79 -2.25 0.98 20.03
C LYS A 79 -2.14 -0.26 19.14
N TYR A 80 -2.41 -0.12 17.83
CA TYR A 80 -2.29 -1.24 16.88
C TYR A 80 -0.87 -1.81 16.80
N PHE A 81 0.14 -0.93 16.69
CA PHE A 81 1.54 -1.37 16.58
C PHE A 81 2.21 -1.70 17.92
N ASN A 82 1.51 -1.50 19.05
CA ASN A 82 2.06 -1.56 20.39
C ASN A 82 3.34 -0.69 20.51
N LYS A 83 3.22 0.59 20.15
CA LYS A 83 4.30 1.59 20.18
C LYS A 83 3.83 2.87 20.85
N SER A 84 4.78 3.75 21.15
CA SER A 84 4.46 5.11 21.61
C SER A 84 3.93 5.97 20.47
N GLU A 85 3.09 6.96 20.78
CA GLU A 85 2.67 7.96 19.80
C GLU A 85 3.86 8.71 19.18
N ARG A 86 4.93 8.95 19.96
CA ARG A 86 6.17 9.58 19.47
C ARG A 86 6.78 8.75 18.34
N THR A 87 6.84 7.43 18.51
CA THR A 87 7.35 6.51 17.48
C THR A 87 6.49 6.58 16.22
N ILE A 88 5.17 6.60 16.35
CA ILE A 88 4.25 6.73 15.19
C ILE A 88 4.42 8.09 14.50
N ARG A 89 4.64 9.18 15.25
CA ARG A 89 4.93 10.50 14.67
C ARG A 89 6.23 10.50 13.89
N THR A 90 7.28 9.82 14.37
CA THR A 90 8.52 9.66 13.61
C THR A 90 8.30 8.91 12.30
N TRP A 91 7.58 7.78 12.33
CA TRP A 91 7.26 7.05 11.10
C TRP A 91 6.38 7.87 10.14
N SER A 92 5.41 8.61 10.67
CA SER A 92 4.55 9.50 9.87
C SER A 92 5.37 10.60 9.20
N LYS A 93 6.32 11.20 9.94
CA LYS A 93 7.20 12.25 9.42
C LYS A 93 8.07 11.74 8.28
N GLU A 94 8.61 10.53 8.41
CA GLU A 94 9.36 9.89 7.32
C GLU A 94 8.50 9.71 6.06
N LEU A 95 7.26 9.24 6.22
CA LEU A 95 6.32 9.11 5.10
C LEU A 95 5.95 10.46 4.47
N GLU A 96 5.79 11.51 5.27
CA GLU A 96 5.59 12.88 4.76
C GLU A 96 6.82 13.41 4.00
N ASP A 97 8.02 13.17 4.51
CA ASP A 97 9.28 13.57 3.87
C ASP A 97 9.52 12.85 2.54
N MET A 98 8.97 11.65 2.40
CA MET A 98 8.98 10.87 1.16
C MET A 98 7.82 11.21 0.21
N TYR A 99 6.97 12.17 0.57
CA TYR A 99 5.74 12.54 -0.15
C TYR A 99 4.80 11.35 -0.38
N LEU A 100 4.72 10.44 0.58
CA LEU A 100 3.84 9.26 0.53
C LEU A 100 2.50 9.51 1.25
N ILE A 101 2.52 10.36 2.26
CA ILE A 101 1.33 10.80 2.98
C ILE A 101 1.38 12.30 3.22
N LYS A 102 0.23 12.88 3.54
CA LYS A 102 0.11 14.23 4.11
C LYS A 102 -0.79 14.17 5.33
N LYS A 103 -0.36 14.75 6.45
CA LYS A 103 -1.19 14.90 7.65
C LYS A 103 -1.68 16.32 7.80
N MET A 104 -2.94 16.47 8.18
CA MET A 104 -3.58 17.77 8.43
C MET A 104 -4.45 17.71 9.67
N GLN A 105 -4.60 18.84 10.36
CA GLN A 105 -5.64 19.06 11.35
C GLN A 105 -6.59 20.09 10.76
N LEU A 106 -7.86 19.72 10.59
CA LEU A 106 -8.86 20.59 9.98
C LEU A 106 -9.42 21.59 11.01
N GLU A 107 -9.40 21.22 12.28
CA GLU A 107 -9.91 22.02 13.39
C GLU A 107 -8.86 22.12 14.50
N PHE A 108 -8.93 23.19 15.30
CA PHE A 108 -8.09 23.36 16.47
C PHE A 108 -8.33 22.21 17.46
N ASN A 109 -7.27 21.48 17.82
CA ASN A 109 -7.32 20.24 18.62
C ASN A 109 -8.17 19.09 18.02
N GLY A 110 -8.54 19.17 16.74
CA GLY A 110 -9.25 18.12 16.02
C GLY A 110 -8.38 16.89 15.75
N VAL A 111 -9.04 15.79 15.40
CA VAL A 111 -8.37 14.55 14.95
C VAL A 111 -7.56 14.86 13.70
N SER A 112 -6.33 14.34 13.64
CA SER A 112 -5.50 14.51 12.45
C SER A 112 -6.00 13.58 11.33
N HIS A 113 -6.27 14.18 10.17
CA HIS A 113 -6.57 13.47 8.94
C HIS A 113 -5.27 13.13 8.22
N THR A 114 -5.18 11.90 7.71
CA THR A 114 -4.06 11.47 6.86
C THR A 114 -4.55 11.20 5.46
N TYR A 115 -3.83 11.72 4.46
CA TYR A 115 -4.15 11.54 3.05
C TYR A 115 -2.99 10.86 2.35
N LEU A 116 -3.24 9.72 1.71
CA LEU A 116 -2.27 9.10 0.82
C LEU A 116 -1.97 10.06 -0.33
N GLN A 117 -0.69 10.18 -0.70
CA GLN A 117 -0.27 11.03 -1.80
C GLN A 117 0.02 10.19 -3.05
N PRO A 118 -0.36 10.68 -4.25
CA PRO A 118 0.06 10.08 -5.49
C PRO A 118 1.58 10.04 -5.62
N TYR A 119 2.10 9.00 -6.24
CA TYR A 119 3.50 8.88 -6.64
C TYR A 119 3.56 8.26 -8.05
N ASP A 120 4.76 8.21 -8.61
CA ASP A 120 4.99 7.62 -9.93
C ASP A 120 4.39 6.20 -10.01
N LEU A 121 3.56 5.95 -11.03
CA LEU A 121 2.99 4.63 -11.29
C LEU A 121 4.04 3.67 -11.88
N GLY A 122 5.16 4.21 -12.33
CA GLY A 122 6.23 3.53 -13.05
C GLY A 122 6.08 3.73 -14.56
N THR A 123 6.99 3.17 -15.33
CA THR A 123 7.04 3.30 -16.79
C THR A 123 5.69 2.89 -17.41
N THR A 124 4.92 3.85 -17.93
CA THR A 124 3.56 3.66 -18.48
C THR A 124 3.51 3.39 -19.99
N ARG A 125 4.65 3.39 -20.70
CA ARG A 125 4.67 3.30 -22.17
C ARG A 125 4.72 1.85 -22.67
N ASN A 126 3.69 1.44 -23.41
CA ASN A 126 3.85 0.59 -24.58
C ASN A 126 4.26 1.51 -25.75
N THR A 127 5.56 1.64 -26.04
CA THR A 127 5.98 2.28 -27.29
C THR A 127 5.82 1.29 -28.44
N TYR A 128 4.62 1.19 -29.00
CA TYR A 128 4.53 0.86 -30.42
C TYR A 128 4.84 2.17 -31.16
N ARG A 129 6.09 2.30 -31.61
CA ARG A 129 6.40 3.27 -32.66
C ARG A 129 5.93 2.64 -33.96
N GLU A 130 4.83 3.15 -34.50
CA GLU A 130 4.51 2.94 -35.91
C GLU A 130 5.62 3.62 -36.72
N THR A 131 6.38 2.82 -37.47
CA THR A 131 7.15 3.26 -38.64
C THR A 131 6.32 3.04 -39.88
#